data_AF-A0A352AYF4-F1
#
_entry.id   AF-A0A352AYF4-F1
#
_cell.length_a   1.000
_cell.length_b   1.000
_cell.length_c   1.000
_cell.angle_alpha   90.00
_cell.angle_beta   90.00
_cell.angle_gamma   90.00
#
_symmetry.space_group_name_H-M   'P 1'
#
loop_
_entity.id
_entity.type
_entity.pdbx_description
1 polymer ?
#
loop_
_entity_poly.entity_id
_entity_poly.type
_entity_poly.pdbx_seq_one_letter_code
_entity_poly.pdbx_strand_id
1 'polypeptide(L)'
;MFTKNVGIVARLFSTKEEDVPRRVELAQQLLEAATSVRLQNQKGSFKRIDLVVWADPKYESDCGMTAAALRKMVQARGYKDVYVSGEVHADLFCGLLNRATARQSRGGCDYVMFLSPEASSYLTQSNMDLMWGALAAGAKVTGLAISEITDSILEGRIGNSCAIWEIESLLAVGGFDLEAKKPTLDEERYHAFVRGAGKDGHDRFYHLAGVEEMIPLARLVKEYGACIAPILPTDESQVYIVPDRETQPELWQRHWNKIATKDERQVRHLARECVETTYLKDAGGMPAYRHPRVYGKRG
;
A
#
# COMPACT_ATOMS: atom_id res chain seq x y z
N MET A 1 17.14 -3.59 -23.30
CA MET A 1 16.06 -4.53 -22.94
C MET A 1 15.90 -4.48 -21.42
N PHE A 2 14.73 -4.14 -20.90
CA PHE A 2 14.50 -3.92 -19.47
C PHE A 2 14.19 -5.25 -18.77
N THR A 3 15.21 -5.91 -18.22
CA THR A 3 15.10 -7.18 -17.50
C THR A 3 15.13 -6.94 -16.00
N LYS A 4 13.98 -6.63 -15.42
CA LYS A 4 13.87 -6.28 -14.01
C LYS A 4 12.81 -7.12 -13.32
N ASN A 5 13.09 -7.57 -12.11
CA ASN A 5 12.23 -8.47 -11.35
C ASN A 5 11.31 -7.70 -10.40
N VAL A 6 10.03 -8.09 -10.36
CA VAL A 6 9.05 -7.51 -9.44
C VAL A 6 8.59 -8.58 -8.45
N GLY A 7 8.53 -8.21 -7.18
CA GLY A 7 7.86 -9.00 -6.15
C GLY A 7 6.61 -8.30 -5.62
N ILE A 8 5.73 -9.05 -4.96
CA ILE A 8 4.54 -8.52 -4.28
C ILE A 8 4.70 -8.67 -2.77
N VAL A 9 4.30 -7.64 -2.03
CA VAL A 9 4.07 -7.69 -0.59
C VAL A 9 2.60 -7.39 -0.32
N ALA A 10 1.91 -8.33 0.31
CA ALA A 10 0.53 -8.16 0.77
C ALA A 10 0.48 -8.28 2.30
N ARG A 11 -0.11 -7.27 2.95
CA ARG A 11 -0.34 -7.25 4.40
C ARG A 11 -1.70 -7.86 4.71
N LEU A 12 -1.75 -8.89 5.55
CA LEU A 12 -2.96 -9.59 5.95
C LEU A 12 -2.89 -9.93 7.43
N PHE A 13 -3.90 -9.58 8.22
CA PHE A 13 -4.03 -10.02 9.60
C PHE A 13 -5.48 -9.96 10.03
N SER A 14 -5.79 -10.63 11.13
CA SER A 14 -7.08 -10.55 11.79
C SER A 14 -6.89 -10.42 13.29
N THR A 15 -7.55 -9.47 13.93
CA THR A 15 -7.55 -9.37 15.40
C THR A 15 -8.50 -10.39 16.04
N LYS A 16 -9.39 -11.01 15.24
CA LYS A 16 -10.40 -11.97 15.68
C LYS A 16 -10.25 -13.30 14.93
N GLU A 17 -10.46 -14.41 15.62
CA GLU A 17 -10.31 -15.75 15.03
C GLU A 17 -11.36 -16.03 13.95
N GLU A 18 -12.60 -15.60 14.17
CA GLU A 18 -13.73 -15.79 13.26
C GLU A 18 -13.53 -15.14 11.87
N ASP A 19 -12.69 -14.12 11.77
CA ASP A 19 -12.39 -13.39 10.54
C ASP A 19 -11.22 -14.01 9.74
N VAL A 20 -10.50 -14.99 10.30
CA VAL A 20 -9.35 -15.64 9.64
C VAL A 20 -9.73 -16.32 8.32
N PRO A 21 -10.85 -17.08 8.20
CA PRO A 21 -11.23 -17.70 6.94
C PRO A 21 -11.37 -16.71 5.79
N ARG A 22 -11.93 -15.52 6.06
CA ARG A 22 -12.04 -14.46 5.06
C ARG A 22 -10.69 -13.89 4.65
N ARG A 23 -9.75 -13.75 5.58
CA ARG A 23 -8.38 -13.31 5.23
C ARG A 23 -7.68 -14.32 4.32
N VAL A 24 -7.94 -15.62 4.52
CA VAL A 24 -7.46 -16.66 3.61
C VAL A 24 -8.11 -16.55 2.23
N GLU A 25 -9.41 -16.27 2.15
CA GLU A 25 -10.12 -16.05 0.89
C GLU A 25 -9.56 -14.86 0.10
N LEU A 26 -9.39 -13.71 0.75
CA LEU A 26 -8.81 -12.51 0.13
C LEU A 26 -7.37 -12.77 -0.35
N ALA A 27 -6.57 -13.51 0.42
CA ALA A 27 -5.24 -13.90 -0.02
C ALA A 27 -5.29 -14.82 -1.24
N GLN A 28 -6.24 -15.75 -1.30
CA GLN A 28 -6.42 -16.62 -2.46
C GLN A 28 -6.78 -15.82 -3.72
N GLN A 29 -7.73 -14.88 -3.62
CA GLN A 29 -8.11 -14.00 -4.73
C GLN A 29 -6.93 -13.17 -5.24
N LEU A 30 -6.11 -12.63 -4.33
CA LEU A 30 -4.88 -11.92 -4.69
C LEU A 30 -3.90 -12.83 -5.43
N LEU A 31 -3.68 -14.07 -4.96
CA LEU A 31 -2.76 -15.00 -5.61
C LEU A 31 -3.27 -15.45 -6.99
N GLU A 32 -4.57 -15.66 -7.15
CA GLU A 32 -5.20 -15.95 -8.44
C GLU A 32 -5.01 -14.78 -9.42
N ALA A 33 -5.27 -13.55 -8.98
CA ALA A 33 -5.01 -12.37 -9.79
C ALA A 33 -3.52 -12.24 -10.16
N ALA A 34 -2.62 -12.41 -9.19
CA ALA A 34 -1.18 -12.31 -9.39
C ALA A 34 -0.63 -13.39 -10.33
N THR A 35 -1.21 -14.59 -10.33
CA THR A 35 -0.82 -15.67 -11.24
C THR A 35 -1.46 -15.54 -12.62
N SER A 36 -2.50 -14.72 -12.79
CA SER A 36 -3.12 -14.43 -14.09
C SER A 36 -2.33 -13.41 -14.92
N VAL A 37 -1.61 -12.49 -14.27
CA VAL A 37 -0.79 -11.47 -14.94
C VAL A 37 0.53 -12.06 -15.46
N ARG A 38 1.03 -11.54 -16.58
CA ARG A 38 2.35 -11.81 -17.13
C ARG A 38 3.12 -10.50 -17.26
N LEU A 39 4.26 -10.38 -16.57
CA LEU A 39 5.12 -9.22 -16.78
C LEU A 39 5.86 -9.39 -18.10
N GLN A 40 5.81 -8.36 -18.96
CA GLN A 40 6.33 -8.44 -20.32
C GLN A 40 7.78 -8.95 -20.34
N ASN A 41 8.02 -9.95 -21.19
CA ASN A 41 9.33 -10.60 -21.42
C ASN A 41 9.95 -11.34 -20.23
N GLN A 42 9.21 -11.58 -19.14
CA GLN A 42 9.64 -12.47 -18.05
C GLN A 42 9.06 -13.89 -18.22
N LYS A 43 9.88 -14.92 -17.93
CA LYS A 43 9.39 -16.28 -17.67
C LYS A 43 8.73 -16.32 -16.28
N GLY A 44 7.58 -15.66 -16.11
CA GLY A 44 6.84 -15.66 -14.84
C GLY A 44 5.97 -14.42 -14.64
N SER A 45 5.05 -14.50 -13.66
CA SER A 45 4.19 -13.39 -13.27
C SER A 45 4.87 -12.46 -12.28
N PHE A 46 5.29 -12.97 -11.12
CA PHE A 46 6.05 -12.25 -10.11
C PHE A 46 7.13 -13.17 -9.55
N LYS A 47 8.32 -12.63 -9.28
CA LYS A 47 9.45 -13.44 -8.81
C LYS A 47 9.25 -13.98 -7.40
N ARG A 48 8.56 -13.21 -6.56
CA ARG A 48 8.35 -13.51 -5.14
C ARG A 48 7.09 -12.83 -4.65
N ILE A 49 6.25 -13.55 -3.92
CA ILE A 49 5.07 -13.00 -3.26
C ILE A 49 5.21 -13.25 -1.75
N ASP A 50 5.26 -12.18 -0.97
CA ASP A 50 5.29 -12.23 0.49
C ASP A 50 3.90 -11.87 1.05
N LEU A 51 3.25 -12.85 1.68
CA LEU A 51 2.08 -12.62 2.54
C LEU A 51 2.58 -12.37 3.96
N VAL A 52 2.48 -11.13 4.42
CA VAL A 52 3.06 -10.68 5.69
C VAL A 52 1.96 -10.46 6.71
N VAL A 53 2.01 -11.23 7.80
CA VAL A 53 1.08 -11.15 8.92
C VAL A 53 1.69 -10.30 10.02
N TRP A 54 0.98 -9.27 10.45
CA TRP A 54 1.43 -8.38 11.52
C TRP A 54 0.98 -8.92 12.89
N ALA A 55 1.93 -9.43 13.68
CA ALA A 55 1.68 -10.18 14.91
C ALA A 55 2.54 -9.67 16.08
N ASP A 56 2.87 -8.37 16.09
CA ASP A 56 3.65 -7.78 17.18
C ASP A 56 2.76 -7.52 18.40
N PRO A 57 3.01 -8.19 19.55
CA PRO A 57 2.14 -8.12 20.73
C PRO A 57 2.15 -6.76 21.43
N LYS A 58 3.03 -5.82 21.03
CA LYS A 58 3.01 -4.43 21.52
C LYS A 58 1.83 -3.62 20.96
N TYR A 59 1.03 -4.22 20.08
CA TYR A 59 -0.11 -3.63 19.42
C TYR A 59 -1.31 -4.57 19.48
N GLU A 60 -2.50 -4.01 19.23
CA GLU A 60 -3.68 -4.79 18.85
C GLU A 60 -3.48 -5.38 17.44
N SER A 61 -2.76 -6.51 17.39
CA SER A 61 -2.27 -7.16 16.18
C SER A 61 -3.00 -8.49 15.92
N ASP A 62 -2.46 -9.34 15.05
CA ASP A 62 -3.07 -10.64 14.69
C ASP A 62 -3.44 -11.51 15.91
N CYS A 63 -4.53 -12.27 15.81
CA CYS A 63 -5.00 -13.23 16.80
C CYS A 63 -4.07 -14.45 16.97
N GLY A 64 -3.02 -14.56 16.15
CA GLY A 64 -2.01 -15.62 16.19
C GLY A 64 -2.29 -16.78 15.24
N MET A 65 -3.45 -16.79 14.57
CA MET A 65 -3.88 -17.91 13.73
C MET A 65 -3.75 -17.66 12.22
N THR A 66 -3.68 -16.40 11.78
CA THR A 66 -3.73 -16.06 10.35
C THR A 66 -2.52 -16.62 9.59
N ALA A 67 -1.32 -16.51 10.14
CA ALA A 67 -0.10 -17.00 9.47
C ALA A 67 -0.12 -18.52 9.25
N ALA A 68 -0.62 -19.28 10.22
CA ALA A 68 -0.73 -20.74 10.09
C ALA A 68 -1.78 -21.12 9.03
N ALA A 69 -2.92 -20.44 9.02
CA ALA A 69 -3.98 -20.67 8.04
C ALA A 69 -3.52 -20.37 6.61
N LEU A 70 -2.82 -19.24 6.41
CA LEU A 70 -2.25 -18.86 5.11
C LEU A 70 -1.21 -19.87 4.62
N ARG A 71 -0.32 -20.36 5.49
CA ARG A 71 0.67 -21.40 5.13
C ARG A 71 0.00 -22.68 4.66
N LYS A 72 -1.05 -23.13 5.37
CA LYS A 72 -1.83 -24.31 4.99
C LYS A 72 -2.47 -24.14 3.61
N MET A 73 -3.06 -22.97 3.33
CA MET A 73 -3.64 -22.65 2.03
C MET A 73 -2.57 -22.66 0.92
N VAL A 74 -1.43 -22.01 1.16
CA VAL A 74 -0.31 -21.92 0.20
C VAL A 74 0.23 -23.31 -0.15
N GLN A 75 0.44 -24.16 0.87
CA GLN A 75 0.91 -25.53 0.69
C GLN A 75 -0.13 -26.39 -0.05
N ALA A 76 -1.41 -26.32 0.33
CA ALA A 76 -2.47 -27.11 -0.30
C ALA A 76 -2.67 -26.76 -1.78
N ARG A 77 -2.41 -25.51 -2.17
CA ARG A 77 -2.48 -25.03 -3.56
C ARG A 77 -1.17 -25.23 -4.35
N GLY A 78 -0.08 -25.61 -3.68
CA GLY A 78 1.20 -25.88 -4.34
C GLY A 78 1.91 -24.64 -4.88
N TYR A 79 1.68 -23.45 -4.30
CA TYR A 79 2.40 -22.24 -4.71
C TYR A 79 3.88 -22.31 -4.27
N LYS A 80 4.81 -22.13 -5.22
CA LYS A 80 6.25 -22.26 -4.97
C LYS A 80 6.94 -20.95 -4.60
N ASP A 81 6.48 -19.84 -5.17
CA ASP A 81 7.10 -18.51 -5.01
C ASP A 81 6.33 -17.62 -4.01
N VAL A 82 5.46 -18.22 -3.20
CA VAL A 82 4.64 -17.55 -2.18
C VAL A 82 5.17 -17.91 -0.79
N TYR A 83 5.47 -16.88 -0.01
CA TYR A 83 6.05 -17.00 1.32
C TYR A 83 5.13 -16.35 2.35
N VAL A 84 5.01 -16.95 3.53
CA VAL A 84 4.17 -16.45 4.61
C VAL A 84 4.99 -16.21 5.87
N SER A 85 5.07 -14.97 6.33
CA SER A 85 5.77 -14.60 7.56
C SER A 85 4.85 -13.96 8.59
N GLY A 86 5.13 -14.20 9.87
CA GLY A 86 4.54 -13.45 10.98
C GLY A 86 5.59 -12.48 11.53
N GLU A 87 5.29 -11.18 11.51
CA GLU A 87 6.18 -10.13 11.99
C GLU A 87 5.81 -9.75 13.41
N VAL A 88 6.70 -10.07 14.35
CA VAL A 88 6.48 -9.87 15.79
C VAL A 88 7.27 -8.69 16.37
N HIS A 89 8.02 -7.95 15.53
CA HIS A 89 8.91 -6.86 15.93
C HIS A 89 8.89 -5.69 14.93
N ALA A 90 7.70 -5.21 14.60
CA ALA A 90 7.52 -4.13 13.63
C ALA A 90 6.15 -3.46 13.79
N ASP A 91 6.09 -2.15 13.56
CA ASP A 91 4.80 -1.49 13.37
C ASP A 91 4.19 -1.86 12.01
N LEU A 92 2.85 -1.79 11.92
CA LEU A 92 2.10 -2.19 10.73
C LEU A 92 2.45 -1.38 9.46
N PHE A 93 2.87 -0.13 9.63
CA PHE A 93 2.99 0.83 8.53
C PHE A 93 4.41 0.92 7.99
N CYS A 94 5.39 1.20 8.83
CA CYS A 94 6.73 1.54 8.35
C CYS A 94 7.70 0.36 8.51
N GLY A 95 7.86 -0.15 9.73
CA GLY A 95 8.77 -1.24 10.05
C GLY A 95 8.45 -2.51 9.27
N LEU A 96 7.17 -2.88 9.15
CA LEU A 96 6.76 -4.07 8.40
C LEU A 96 7.09 -3.91 6.92
N LEU A 97 6.76 -2.78 6.31
CA LEU A 97 7.04 -2.54 4.89
C LEU A 97 8.54 -2.49 4.62
N ASN A 98 9.34 -1.84 5.46
CA ASN A 98 10.80 -1.83 5.32
C ASN A 98 11.40 -3.23 5.40
N ARG A 99 10.95 -4.07 6.35
CA ARG A 99 11.40 -5.47 6.46
C ARG A 99 11.00 -6.29 5.24
N ALA A 100 9.79 -6.08 4.74
CA ALA A 100 9.30 -6.74 3.54
C ALA A 100 10.10 -6.31 2.30
N THR A 101 10.38 -5.02 2.11
CA THR A 101 11.27 -4.49 1.07
C THR A 101 12.65 -5.14 1.13
N ALA A 102 13.25 -5.23 2.33
CA ALA A 102 14.55 -5.87 2.50
C ALA A 102 14.53 -7.38 2.18
N ARG A 103 13.41 -8.08 2.42
CA ARG A 103 13.24 -9.47 1.97
C ARG A 103 13.10 -9.58 0.45
N GLN A 104 12.33 -8.69 -0.16
CA GLN A 104 12.16 -8.64 -1.62
C GLN A 104 13.49 -8.40 -2.33
N SER A 105 14.28 -7.45 -1.83
CA SER A 105 15.64 -7.17 -2.31
C SER A 105 16.55 -8.41 -2.22
N ARG A 106 16.60 -9.06 -1.05
CA ARG A 106 17.38 -10.31 -0.86
C ARG A 106 16.86 -11.47 -1.72
N GLY A 107 15.57 -11.47 -2.04
CA GLY A 107 14.95 -12.39 -3.00
C GLY A 107 15.30 -12.07 -4.47
N GLY A 108 16.11 -11.03 -4.72
CA GLY A 108 16.53 -10.61 -6.04
C GLY A 108 15.45 -9.88 -6.83
N CYS A 109 14.51 -9.22 -6.16
CA CYS A 109 13.60 -8.29 -6.80
C CYS A 109 14.26 -6.91 -6.93
N ASP A 110 14.03 -6.24 -8.05
CA ASP A 110 14.42 -4.84 -8.30
C ASP A 110 13.31 -3.88 -7.86
N TYR A 111 12.06 -4.34 -8.00
CA TYR A 111 10.86 -3.59 -7.64
C TYR A 111 10.01 -4.37 -6.63
N VAL A 112 9.32 -3.64 -5.76
CA VAL A 112 8.33 -4.18 -4.84
C VAL A 112 6.98 -3.55 -5.10
N MET A 113 5.98 -4.39 -5.33
CA MET A 113 4.58 -4.00 -5.37
C MET A 113 3.96 -4.17 -3.99
N PHE A 114 3.49 -3.08 -3.39
CA PHE A 114 2.58 -3.16 -2.25
C PHE A 114 1.16 -3.23 -2.76
N LEU A 115 0.46 -4.28 -2.35
CA LEU A 115 -0.91 -4.56 -2.76
C LEU A 115 -1.76 -4.90 -1.55
N SER A 116 -2.85 -4.15 -1.35
CA SER A 116 -3.89 -4.53 -0.41
C SER A 116 -4.67 -5.70 -1.03
N PRO A 117 -4.95 -6.77 -0.27
CA PRO A 117 -5.82 -7.86 -0.72
C PRO A 117 -7.19 -7.37 -1.25
N GLU A 118 -7.74 -6.33 -0.62
CA GLU A 118 -9.00 -5.68 -1.00
C GLU A 118 -8.93 -4.92 -2.34
N ALA A 119 -7.73 -4.68 -2.88
CA ALA A 119 -7.48 -4.05 -4.18
C ALA A 119 -7.04 -5.06 -5.25
N SER A 120 -7.17 -6.38 -4.99
CA SER A 120 -6.73 -7.44 -5.92
C SER A 120 -7.44 -7.39 -7.28
N SER A 121 -8.66 -6.87 -7.35
CA SER A 121 -9.42 -6.64 -8.60
C SER A 121 -8.72 -5.70 -9.58
N TYR A 122 -7.85 -4.81 -9.09
CA TYR A 122 -7.06 -3.89 -9.91
C TYR A 122 -5.83 -4.56 -10.54
N LEU A 123 -5.44 -5.75 -10.08
CA LEU A 123 -4.29 -6.49 -10.58
C LEU A 123 -4.63 -7.22 -11.89
N THR A 124 -4.81 -6.44 -12.96
CA THR A 124 -5.09 -6.94 -14.31
C THR A 124 -3.89 -6.75 -15.23
N GLN A 125 -3.83 -7.49 -16.33
CA GLN A 125 -2.75 -7.36 -17.31
C GLN A 125 -2.63 -5.92 -17.84
N SER A 126 -3.74 -5.30 -18.24
CA SER A 126 -3.75 -3.94 -18.80
C SER A 126 -3.23 -2.89 -17.82
N ASN A 127 -3.66 -2.94 -16.56
CA ASN A 127 -3.17 -2.04 -15.53
C ASN A 127 -1.67 -2.24 -15.27
N MET A 128 -1.23 -3.50 -15.23
CA MET A 128 0.18 -3.84 -14.99
C MET A 128 1.08 -3.44 -16.16
N ASP A 129 0.62 -3.54 -17.40
CA ASP A 129 1.35 -3.06 -18.58
C ASP A 129 1.56 -1.54 -18.51
N LEU A 130 0.57 -0.76 -18.06
CA LEU A 130 0.71 0.69 -17.86
C LEU A 130 1.70 1.03 -16.76
N MET A 131 1.58 0.39 -15.60
CA MET A 131 2.51 0.60 -14.48
C MET A 131 3.94 0.21 -14.87
N TRP A 132 4.11 -0.90 -15.60
CA TRP A 132 5.41 -1.35 -16.08
C TRP A 132 6.00 -0.42 -17.13
N GLY A 133 5.18 0.08 -18.06
CA GLY A 133 5.58 1.08 -19.03
C GLY A 133 6.12 2.35 -18.38
N ALA A 134 5.50 2.79 -17.29
CA ALA A 134 5.98 3.95 -16.52
C ALA A 134 7.34 3.71 -15.86
N LEU A 135 7.55 2.53 -15.26
CA LEU A 135 8.84 2.14 -14.69
C LEU A 135 9.94 2.06 -15.76
N ALA A 136 9.63 1.47 -16.91
CA ALA A 136 10.54 1.40 -18.06
C ALA A 136 10.86 2.79 -18.63
N ALA A 137 9.96 3.77 -18.48
CA ALA A 137 10.16 5.17 -18.83
C ALA A 137 10.94 5.98 -17.77
N GLY A 138 11.36 5.35 -16.67
CA GLY A 138 12.20 5.95 -15.64
C GLY A 138 11.49 6.32 -14.34
N ALA A 139 10.20 5.98 -14.18
CA ALA A 139 9.52 6.17 -12.91
C ALA A 139 10.22 5.38 -11.79
N LYS A 140 10.40 6.01 -10.62
CA LYS A 140 10.89 5.35 -9.41
C LYS A 140 9.76 4.78 -8.57
N VAL A 141 8.56 5.31 -8.76
CA VAL A 141 7.33 4.84 -8.12
C VAL A 141 6.15 5.04 -9.06
N THR A 142 5.27 4.05 -9.10
CA THR A 142 4.00 4.11 -9.82
C THR A 142 2.87 3.62 -8.92
N GLY A 143 1.68 4.20 -9.07
CA GLY A 143 0.51 3.81 -8.28
C GLY A 143 -0.78 3.90 -9.07
N LEU A 144 -1.68 2.94 -8.86
CA LEU A 144 -3.00 2.93 -9.48
C LEU A 144 -3.98 3.77 -8.67
N ALA A 145 -4.69 4.65 -9.35
CA ALA A 145 -5.71 5.52 -8.79
C ALA A 145 -6.98 4.72 -8.45
N ILE A 146 -6.95 4.00 -7.32
CA ILE A 146 -8.09 3.24 -6.81
C ILE A 146 -9.21 4.16 -6.36
N SER A 147 -10.46 3.75 -6.59
CA SER A 147 -11.69 4.55 -6.48
C SER A 147 -11.84 5.41 -5.20
N GLU A 148 -11.28 4.99 -4.07
CA GLU A 148 -11.42 5.67 -2.78
C GLU A 148 -10.50 6.88 -2.61
N ILE A 149 -9.37 6.89 -3.32
CA ILE A 149 -8.29 7.86 -3.16
C ILE A 149 -7.76 8.34 -4.52
N THR A 150 -8.57 8.21 -5.57
CA THR A 150 -8.23 8.56 -6.96
C THR A 150 -7.58 9.93 -7.05
N ASP A 151 -8.26 10.98 -6.58
CA ASP A 151 -7.76 12.36 -6.67
C ASP A 151 -6.41 12.54 -5.98
N SER A 152 -6.25 11.95 -4.79
CA SER A 152 -4.99 11.99 -4.03
C SER A 152 -3.85 11.36 -4.83
N ILE A 153 -4.08 10.17 -5.40
CA ILE A 153 -3.07 9.46 -6.20
C ILE A 153 -2.73 10.23 -7.48
N LEU A 154 -3.72 10.78 -8.19
CA LEU A 154 -3.50 11.56 -9.41
C LEU A 154 -2.75 12.88 -9.15
N GLU A 155 -2.72 13.34 -7.91
CA GLU A 155 -1.87 14.44 -7.43
C GLU A 155 -0.47 13.98 -6.99
N GLY A 156 -0.08 12.74 -7.28
CA GLY A 156 1.22 12.18 -6.97
C GLY A 156 1.34 11.63 -5.54
N ARG A 157 0.27 11.67 -4.73
CA ARG A 157 0.24 11.10 -3.37
C ARG A 157 -0.04 9.59 -3.44
N ILE A 158 0.89 8.85 -4.05
CA ILE A 158 0.78 7.41 -4.33
C ILE A 158 0.56 6.61 -3.04
N GLY A 159 -0.57 5.89 -2.93
CA GLY A 159 -0.86 5.02 -1.80
C GLY A 159 -0.40 3.59 -1.99
N ASN A 160 0.16 2.98 -0.94
CA ASN A 160 0.63 1.58 -0.93
C ASN A 160 -0.48 0.51 -1.05
N SER A 161 -1.73 0.91 -1.27
CA SER A 161 -2.83 -0.02 -1.56
C SER A 161 -2.66 -0.73 -2.90
N CYS A 162 -2.02 -0.07 -3.88
CA CYS A 162 -1.67 -0.66 -5.17
C CYS A 162 -0.56 0.19 -5.83
N ALA A 163 0.68 -0.01 -5.39
CA ALA A 163 1.82 0.77 -5.84
C ALA A 163 3.08 -0.09 -6.04
N ILE A 164 3.89 0.25 -7.03
CA ILE A 164 5.19 -0.38 -7.28
C ILE A 164 6.29 0.64 -7.04
N TRP A 165 7.28 0.25 -6.25
CA TRP A 165 8.46 1.05 -5.91
C TRP A 165 9.72 0.38 -6.44
N GLU A 166 10.63 1.17 -7.01
CA GLU A 166 12.01 0.72 -7.23
C GLU A 166 12.71 0.63 -5.88
N ILE A 167 13.18 -0.57 -5.53
CA ILE A 167 13.69 -0.86 -4.20
C ILE A 167 14.94 -0.02 -3.90
N GLU A 168 15.87 0.07 -4.85
CA GLU A 168 17.11 0.82 -4.69
C GLU A 168 16.84 2.30 -4.40
N SER A 169 15.98 2.94 -5.20
CA SER A 169 15.59 4.34 -5.00
C SER A 169 14.89 4.56 -3.66
N LEU A 170 13.97 3.67 -3.26
CA LEU A 170 13.30 3.75 -1.96
C LEU A 170 14.31 3.63 -0.80
N LEU A 171 15.27 2.72 -0.88
CA LEU A 171 16.31 2.55 0.15
C LEU A 171 17.28 3.74 0.19
N ALA A 172 17.61 4.32 -0.96
CA ALA A 172 18.49 5.50 -1.04
C ALA A 172 17.93 6.72 -0.29
N VAL A 173 16.61 6.83 -0.19
CA VAL A 173 15.93 7.91 0.57
C VAL A 173 15.52 7.53 2.00
N GLY A 174 16.04 6.40 2.50
CA GLY A 174 15.84 5.95 3.88
C GLY A 174 14.64 5.03 4.11
N GLY A 175 13.96 4.57 3.05
CA GLY A 175 12.79 3.70 3.15
C GLY A 175 11.55 4.42 3.72
N PHE A 176 10.60 3.64 4.25
CA PHE A 176 9.44 4.18 4.96
C PHE A 176 9.85 4.70 6.33
N ASP A 177 9.65 5.99 6.56
CA ASP A 177 10.18 6.66 7.75
C ASP A 177 9.37 6.28 9.01
N LEU A 178 10.07 5.85 10.06
CA LEU A 178 9.47 5.46 11.35
C LEU A 178 8.78 6.63 12.06
N GLU A 179 8.97 7.87 11.63
CA GLU A 179 8.15 8.99 12.06
C GLU A 179 6.66 8.86 11.71
N ALA A 180 6.32 8.06 10.70
CA ALA A 180 4.94 7.71 10.32
C ALA A 180 4.47 6.36 10.89
N LYS A 181 5.24 5.77 11.82
CA LYS A 181 4.95 4.47 12.43
C LYS A 181 3.61 4.47 13.16
N LYS A 182 2.97 3.31 13.26
CA LYS A 182 1.90 3.12 14.24
C LYS A 182 2.52 3.21 15.66
N PRO A 183 1.94 3.99 16.59
CA PRO A 183 2.36 3.94 17.98
C PRO A 183 2.01 2.59 18.63
N THR A 184 2.87 2.13 19.55
CA THR A 184 2.56 0.99 20.42
C THR A 184 1.46 1.35 21.42
N LEU A 185 0.83 0.34 22.05
CA LEU A 185 -0.19 0.55 23.09
C LEU A 185 0.31 1.43 24.25
N ASP A 186 1.59 1.29 24.62
CA ASP A 186 2.21 2.09 25.67
C ASP A 186 2.51 3.53 25.22
N GLU A 187 2.78 3.71 23.92
CA GLU A 187 3.12 5.00 23.32
C GLU A 187 1.87 5.86 23.00
N GLU A 188 0.66 5.27 22.94
CA GLU A 188 -0.56 5.97 22.47
C GLU A 188 -0.81 7.29 23.19
N ARG A 189 -0.45 7.41 24.47
CA ARG A 189 -0.67 8.60 25.29
C ARG A 189 0.22 9.79 24.91
N TYR A 190 1.31 9.56 24.19
CA TYR A 190 2.34 10.56 23.88
C TYR A 190 2.42 10.92 22.40
N HIS A 191 1.61 10.27 21.56
CA HIS A 191 1.67 10.47 20.12
C HIS A 191 0.83 11.65 19.64
N ALA A 192 1.26 12.24 18.52
CA ALA A 192 0.50 13.28 17.85
C ALA A 192 -0.81 12.73 17.29
N PHE A 193 -1.91 13.42 17.58
CA PHE A 193 -3.22 13.14 17.03
C PHE A 193 -3.65 14.20 16.03
N VAL A 194 -4.51 13.77 15.12
CA VAL A 194 -5.20 14.58 14.14
C VAL A 194 -6.69 14.53 14.47
N ARG A 195 -7.33 15.71 14.51
CA ARG A 195 -8.77 15.82 14.68
C ARG A 195 -9.46 15.52 13.35
N GLY A 196 -10.46 14.66 13.38
CA GLY A 196 -11.34 14.39 12.24
C GLY A 196 -12.78 14.18 12.69
N ALA A 197 -13.72 14.40 11.79
CA ALA A 197 -15.13 14.15 12.08
C ALA A 197 -15.39 12.64 12.21
N GLY A 198 -15.98 12.23 13.32
CA GLY A 198 -16.72 10.98 13.42
C GLY A 198 -18.01 11.06 12.61
N LYS A 199 -18.60 9.91 12.28
CA LYS A 199 -19.86 9.85 11.50
C LYS A 199 -21.05 10.46 12.25
N ASP A 200 -20.98 10.49 13.58
CA ASP A 200 -21.92 11.18 14.46
C ASP A 200 -21.77 12.72 14.42
N GLY A 201 -20.84 13.24 13.61
CA GLY A 201 -20.50 14.66 13.57
C GLY A 201 -19.65 15.10 14.75
N HIS A 202 -19.28 14.18 15.66
CA HIS A 202 -18.43 14.50 16.80
C HIS A 202 -16.96 14.41 16.43
N ASP A 203 -16.18 15.33 16.97
CA ASP A 203 -14.73 15.31 16.80
C ASP A 203 -14.13 14.04 17.42
N ARG A 204 -13.30 13.35 16.65
CA ARG A 204 -12.49 12.21 17.09
C ARG A 204 -11.03 12.47 16.78
N PHE A 205 -10.16 11.92 17.62
CA PHE A 205 -8.71 12.04 17.49
C PHE A 205 -8.14 10.75 16.94
N TYR A 206 -7.37 10.87 15.86
CA TYR A 206 -6.76 9.76 15.14
C TYR A 206 -5.24 9.90 15.18
N HIS A 207 -4.52 8.80 15.34
CA HIS A 207 -3.06 8.86 15.31
C HIS A 207 -2.54 9.42 13.99
N LEU A 208 -1.50 10.26 14.06
CA LEU A 208 -0.71 10.70 12.91
C LEU A 208 0.16 9.54 12.39
N ALA A 209 -0.47 8.55 11.76
CA ALA A 209 0.15 7.36 11.19
C ALA A 209 -0.69 6.83 10.01
N GLY A 210 -0.18 5.88 9.23
CA GLY A 210 -0.93 5.20 8.16
C GLY A 210 -1.08 5.99 6.86
N VAL A 211 -0.06 6.81 6.57
CA VAL A 211 0.24 7.47 5.30
C VAL A 211 1.76 7.41 5.07
N GLU A 212 2.35 6.26 5.41
CA GLU A 212 3.79 5.98 5.44
C GLU A 212 4.51 6.30 4.13
N GLU A 213 3.79 6.33 3.02
CA GLU A 213 4.27 6.69 1.68
C GLU A 213 4.73 8.16 1.53
N MET A 214 4.23 9.10 2.34
CA MET A 214 4.37 10.53 2.03
C MET A 214 5.80 11.05 2.16
N ILE A 215 6.48 10.69 3.25
CA ILE A 215 7.87 11.09 3.52
C ILE A 215 8.81 10.56 2.42
N PRO A 216 8.84 9.24 2.10
CA PRO A 216 9.70 8.74 1.03
C PRO A 216 9.34 9.31 -0.35
N LEU A 217 8.06 9.57 -0.66
CA LEU A 217 7.71 10.25 -1.92
C LEU A 217 8.37 11.62 -2.01
N ALA A 218 8.26 12.46 -0.98
CA ALA A 218 8.88 13.78 -0.98
C ALA A 218 10.40 13.70 -1.15
N ARG A 219 11.05 12.77 -0.46
CA ARG A 219 12.50 12.57 -0.57
C ARG A 219 12.94 12.04 -1.93
N LEU A 220 12.17 11.14 -2.55
CA LEU A 220 12.41 10.71 -3.93
C LEU A 220 12.38 11.88 -4.90
N VAL A 221 11.43 12.79 -4.76
CA VAL A 221 11.34 13.97 -5.64
C VAL A 221 12.52 14.92 -5.43
N LYS A 222 12.98 15.10 -4.18
CA LYS A 222 14.18 15.90 -3.89
C LYS A 222 15.44 15.31 -4.53
N GLU A 223 15.57 13.99 -4.51
CA GLU A 223 16.76 13.27 -5.00
C GLU A 223 16.75 13.08 -6.52
N TYR A 224 15.62 12.65 -7.09
CA TYR A 224 15.51 12.20 -8.48
C TYR A 224 14.67 13.12 -9.37
N GLY A 225 14.06 14.18 -8.82
CA GLY A 225 13.16 15.06 -9.55
C GLY A 225 11.84 14.38 -9.94
N ALA A 226 11.39 14.60 -11.18
CA ALA A 226 10.12 14.10 -11.68
C ALA A 226 10.16 12.58 -11.93
N CYS A 227 9.84 11.79 -10.90
CA CYS A 227 9.99 10.34 -10.88
C CYS A 227 8.73 9.56 -10.45
N ILE A 228 7.61 10.25 -10.21
CA ILE A 228 6.34 9.65 -9.79
C ILE A 228 5.41 9.51 -11.00
N ALA A 229 4.85 8.32 -11.20
CA ALA A 229 3.88 8.05 -12.26
C ALA A 229 2.53 7.56 -11.68
N PRO A 230 1.54 8.45 -11.51
CA PRO A 230 0.19 8.03 -11.17
C PRO A 230 -0.55 7.48 -12.41
N ILE A 231 -1.14 6.30 -12.27
CA ILE A 231 -1.80 5.56 -13.35
C ILE A 231 -3.30 5.50 -13.09
N LEU A 232 -4.09 5.87 -14.10
CA LEU A 232 -5.52 5.62 -14.11
C LEU A 232 -5.79 4.15 -14.44
N PRO A 233 -6.67 3.45 -13.71
CA PRO A 233 -7.08 2.11 -14.07
C PRO A 233 -7.77 2.10 -15.45
N THR A 234 -7.60 1.03 -16.21
CA THR A 234 -8.19 0.89 -17.54
C THR A 234 -9.70 0.60 -17.53
N ASP A 235 -10.23 0.16 -16.38
CA ASP A 235 -11.62 -0.25 -16.21
C ASP A 235 -12.21 0.45 -14.99
N GLU A 236 -13.19 1.33 -15.23
CA GLU A 236 -13.90 2.08 -14.20
C GLU A 236 -14.80 1.19 -13.32
N SER A 237 -15.10 -0.04 -13.75
CA SER A 237 -15.87 -1.01 -12.95
C SER A 237 -15.05 -1.67 -11.85
N GLN A 238 -13.73 -1.48 -11.84
CA GLN A 238 -12.87 -1.97 -10.78
C GLN A 238 -13.13 -1.19 -9.49
N VAL A 239 -13.53 -1.91 -8.44
CA VAL A 239 -13.85 -1.33 -7.14
C VAL A 239 -12.98 -1.93 -6.04
N TYR A 240 -12.60 -1.07 -5.10
CA TYR A 240 -12.00 -1.52 -3.84
C TYR A 240 -13.07 -2.17 -2.98
N ILE A 241 -12.73 -3.29 -2.32
CA ILE A 241 -13.68 -3.99 -1.45
C ILE A 241 -13.82 -3.22 -0.13
N VAL A 242 -14.88 -2.43 -0.01
CA VAL A 242 -15.26 -1.74 1.23
C VAL A 242 -15.87 -2.77 2.20
N PRO A 243 -15.50 -2.77 3.51
CA PRO A 243 -16.19 -3.60 4.50
C PRO A 243 -17.69 -3.33 4.48
N ASP A 244 -18.53 -4.35 4.71
CA ASP A 244 -19.98 -4.15 4.67
C ASP A 244 -20.50 -3.58 6.00
N ARG A 245 -21.46 -2.65 5.94
CA ARG A 245 -21.93 -1.92 7.12
C ARG A 245 -22.74 -2.79 8.08
N GLU A 246 -23.51 -3.74 7.58
CA GLU A 246 -24.43 -4.55 8.36
C GLU A 246 -23.71 -5.74 9.00
N THR A 247 -22.85 -6.39 8.21
CA THR A 247 -22.09 -7.57 8.63
C THR A 247 -20.78 -7.22 9.32
N GLN A 248 -20.20 -6.04 9.07
CA GLN A 248 -18.92 -5.60 9.66
C GLN A 248 -18.92 -4.12 10.08
N PRO A 249 -19.81 -3.71 10.99
CA PRO A 249 -19.97 -2.31 11.36
C PRO A 249 -18.68 -1.66 11.89
N GLU A 250 -17.85 -2.42 12.63
CA GLU A 250 -16.58 -1.93 13.18
C GLU A 250 -15.51 -1.69 12.08
N LEU A 251 -15.34 -2.65 11.16
CA LEU A 251 -14.39 -2.51 10.05
C LEU A 251 -14.83 -1.42 9.08
N TRP A 252 -16.14 -1.33 8.81
CA TRP A 252 -16.74 -0.27 8.01
C TRP A 252 -16.49 1.11 8.64
N GLN A 253 -16.67 1.24 9.96
CA GLN A 253 -16.40 2.50 10.65
C GLN A 253 -14.92 2.88 10.64
N ARG A 254 -14.03 1.90 10.86
CA ARG A 254 -12.57 2.11 10.79
C ARG A 254 -12.13 2.58 9.40
N HIS A 255 -12.74 2.03 8.35
CA HIS A 255 -12.48 2.39 6.97
C HIS A 255 -12.78 3.88 6.69
N TRP A 256 -13.99 4.34 7.05
CA TRP A 256 -14.37 5.75 6.82
C TRP A 256 -13.60 6.74 7.68
N ASN A 257 -13.32 6.39 8.94
CA ASN A 257 -12.48 7.18 9.82
C ASN A 257 -11.05 7.38 9.26
N LYS A 258 -10.50 6.34 8.63
CA LYS A 258 -9.21 6.40 7.92
C LYS A 258 -9.30 7.38 6.75
N ILE A 259 -10.35 7.34 5.95
CA ILE A 259 -10.51 8.26 4.81
C ILE A 259 -10.63 9.71 5.30
N ALA A 260 -11.43 9.96 6.33
CA ALA A 260 -11.74 11.30 6.84
C ALA A 260 -10.52 12.12 7.27
N THR A 261 -9.47 11.46 7.75
CA THR A 261 -8.22 12.12 8.20
C THR A 261 -7.04 11.90 7.30
N LYS A 262 -7.22 11.25 6.13
CA LYS A 262 -6.09 10.89 5.27
C LYS A 262 -5.35 12.13 4.77
N ASP A 263 -6.07 13.12 4.23
CA ASP A 263 -5.46 14.34 3.68
C ASP A 263 -4.68 15.12 4.73
N GLU A 264 -5.25 15.36 5.91
CA GLU A 264 -4.57 16.09 7.00
C GLU A 264 -3.32 15.34 7.49
N ARG A 265 -3.37 14.01 7.57
CA ARG A 265 -2.18 13.20 7.89
C ARG A 265 -1.11 13.35 6.80
N GLN A 266 -1.51 13.32 5.52
CA GLN A 266 -0.58 13.50 4.41
C GLN A 266 0.10 14.89 4.45
N VAL A 267 -0.69 15.95 4.64
CA VAL A 267 -0.18 17.34 4.79
C VAL A 267 0.86 17.41 5.88
N ARG A 268 0.57 16.87 7.07
CA ARG A 268 1.50 16.92 8.21
C ARG A 268 2.80 16.18 7.96
N HIS A 269 2.77 15.03 7.28
CA HIS A 269 3.99 14.29 6.97
C HIS A 269 4.81 14.98 5.86
N LEU A 270 4.17 15.58 4.86
CA LEU A 270 4.85 16.38 3.84
C LEU A 270 5.48 17.66 4.41
N ALA A 271 4.80 18.32 5.35
CA ALA A 271 5.32 19.51 6.02
C ALA A 271 6.62 19.25 6.80
N ARG A 272 6.83 18.02 7.31
CA ARG A 272 8.10 17.62 7.95
C ARG A 272 9.26 17.56 6.96
N GLU A 273 8.94 17.27 5.71
CA GLU A 273 9.87 17.35 4.61
C GLU A 273 9.95 18.77 4.01
N CYS A 274 9.37 19.77 4.68
CA CYS A 274 9.33 21.16 4.23
C CYS A 274 8.72 21.34 2.84
N VAL A 275 7.71 20.54 2.48
CA VAL A 275 7.02 20.61 1.19
C VAL A 275 5.50 20.63 1.34
N GLU A 276 4.84 21.32 0.42
CA GLU A 276 3.37 21.38 0.31
C GLU A 276 2.81 20.18 -0.45
N THR A 277 1.50 19.93 -0.35
CA THR A 277 0.84 18.79 -1.02
C THR A 277 0.99 18.80 -2.54
N THR A 278 1.03 19.99 -3.16
CA THR A 278 1.18 20.10 -4.62
C THR A 278 2.58 19.77 -5.11
N TYR A 279 3.59 19.74 -4.23
CA TYR A 279 4.98 19.47 -4.58
C TYR A 279 5.14 18.12 -5.31
N LEU A 280 4.46 17.07 -4.82
CA LEU A 280 4.52 15.75 -5.44
C LEU A 280 3.94 15.76 -6.86
N LYS A 281 2.93 16.59 -7.14
CA LYS A 281 2.37 16.75 -8.48
C LYS A 281 3.29 17.58 -9.38
N ASP A 282 3.68 18.76 -8.91
CA ASP A 282 4.27 19.81 -9.73
C ASP A 282 5.76 19.57 -10.01
N ALA A 283 6.50 19.08 -9.00
CA ALA A 283 7.91 18.74 -9.11
C ALA A 283 8.11 17.22 -9.30
N GLY A 284 7.29 16.40 -8.65
CA GLY A 284 7.48 14.94 -8.62
C GLY A 284 6.82 14.17 -9.75
N GLY A 285 5.68 14.63 -10.25
CA GLY A 285 4.95 13.94 -11.31
C GLY A 285 5.73 13.95 -12.61
N MET A 286 5.97 12.78 -13.19
CA MET A 286 6.55 12.68 -14.54
C MET A 286 5.62 13.37 -15.56
N PRO A 287 6.14 14.25 -16.46
CA PRO A 287 5.29 15.06 -17.33
C PRO A 287 4.25 14.27 -18.14
N ALA A 288 4.61 13.09 -18.65
CA ALA A 288 3.70 12.23 -19.43
C ALA A 288 2.57 11.59 -18.60
N TYR A 289 2.67 11.63 -17.27
CA TYR A 289 1.74 11.01 -16.32
C TYR A 289 1.05 12.05 -15.43
N ARG A 290 1.19 13.34 -15.74
CA ARG A 290 0.47 14.41 -15.02
C ARG A 290 -0.96 14.47 -15.53
N HIS A 291 -1.91 14.23 -14.62
CA HIS A 291 -3.33 14.37 -14.93
C HIS A 291 -3.81 15.80 -14.64
N PRO A 292 -4.62 16.41 -15.52
CA PRO A 292 -5.26 17.69 -15.22
C PRO A 292 -6.08 17.55 -13.94
N ARG A 293 -6.15 18.62 -13.12
CA ARG A 293 -6.99 18.59 -11.91
C ARG A 293 -8.44 18.28 -12.33
N VAL A 294 -8.97 17.16 -11.84
CA VAL A 294 -10.40 16.86 -11.95
C VAL A 294 -11.12 17.76 -10.93
N TYR A 295 -11.35 19.02 -11.29
CA TYR A 295 -12.29 19.83 -10.54
C TYR A 295 -13.71 19.41 -10.92
N GLY A 296 -14.34 18.63 -10.03
CA GLY A 296 -15.79 18.51 -9.95
C GLY A 296 -16.42 17.32 -10.68
N LYS A 297 -16.99 16.40 -9.90
CA LYS A 297 -18.45 16.16 -9.78
C LYS A 297 -18.66 15.04 -8.75
N ARG A 298 -18.83 15.40 -7.48
CA ARG A 298 -19.62 14.55 -6.58
C ARG A 298 -21.08 14.85 -6.88
N GLY A 299 -21.71 13.98 -7.66
CA GLY A 299 -23.17 13.85 -7.67
C GLY A 299 -23.65 13.18 -6.41
#